data_AF-A0A356L6Q7-F1
#
_entry.id   AF-A0A356L6Q7-F1
#
_cell.length_a   1.000
_cell.length_b   1.000
_cell.length_c   1.000
_cell.angle_alpha   90.00
_cell.angle_beta   90.00
_cell.angle_gamma   90.00
#
_symmetry.space_group_name_H-M   'P 1'
#
loop_
_entity.id
_entity.type
_entity.pdbx_description
1 polymer ?
#
loop_
_entity_poly.entity_id
_entity_poly.type
_entity_poly.pdbx_seq_one_letter_code
_entity_poly.pdbx_strand_id
1 'polypeptide(L)'
;MFMNIHQHCWRKPGKGRRMKLGRYLLFLIMIIGFGIAGTGCKETDPINEEEPIDEEPIDEEPVLTDLQKVEKWILDAYKDKIISDNQPFPTTDLEFGSLITWRSFDPEYLTNAGVYTAPIVDYPTELLCSVKLNGETKQIFVPVIIKGYGTVMDAIEIYVDKIIGTEVYVNLSLPLSVPDHPCVITWSSSAPEVFTSGGDYFKPESDTAFTLSFQVVLGDETQTFVRNMIAKGYTDLQKAHQIQLEYDTVYGLISEAAGSLELSTESKTHASVITWESSNPGVIASDGTFRQPLYDQNVNLTVTIQVGEGIVRSTYNVHVTGNVAEAKWSQIDAFLNSVCKPEINVIDLFYLYGSEAGYERVPSQNIGYLPFYDATPMTIIQEIVPMTNLTIRPGINRTETKYIVIHNTGMAAPTATAKALSSYIQNSNREASWHFSLDDHETYQELGIEEVGWHAASHEGNYFGIGIESCVYQGVDFNMVMRRLAKLTAKLLIDYHLGFDAVKQHYDFSQKNCPQVIREANRWGEFIDLVQIEYFAQTQLQDVAFVWKSLSPEIIDDTGKVISHPNQKTTVSFQVTVTYGGETRIFVYQSALLDL
;
A
#
# COMPACT_ATOMS: atom_id res chain seq x y z
N MET A 1 -25.70 -43.27 18.75
CA MET A 1 -25.69 -41.87 19.25
C MET A 1 -24.95 -41.04 18.19
N PHE A 2 -25.58 -40.73 17.06
CA PHE A 2 -26.39 -39.54 16.72
C PHE A 2 -25.65 -38.19 16.77
N MET A 3 -25.66 -37.50 15.61
CA MET A 3 -25.47 -36.05 15.32
C MET A 3 -24.01 -35.53 15.32
N ASN A 4 -23.59 -34.60 14.46
CA ASN A 4 -24.10 -33.99 13.22
C ASN A 4 -22.94 -33.07 12.74
N ILE A 5 -22.49 -33.15 11.49
CA ILE A 5 -21.70 -32.06 10.87
C ILE A 5 -22.34 -31.74 9.52
N HIS A 6 -22.82 -30.50 9.42
CA HIS A 6 -23.45 -29.91 8.24
C HIS A 6 -22.44 -29.69 7.11
N GLN A 7 -22.60 -30.41 6.01
CA GLN A 7 -22.18 -29.96 4.68
C GLN A 7 -23.39 -29.33 3.97
N HIS A 8 -23.32 -28.04 3.65
CA HIS A 8 -24.30 -27.41 2.78
C HIS A 8 -24.01 -27.74 1.32
N CYS A 9 -24.67 -28.81 0.85
CA CYS A 9 -24.79 -29.18 -0.55
C CYS A 9 -26.10 -28.58 -1.09
N TRP A 10 -26.03 -27.60 -2.00
CA TRP A 10 -27.21 -27.06 -2.66
C TRP A 10 -27.61 -27.95 -3.86
N ARG A 11 -28.84 -28.46 -3.80
CA ARG A 11 -29.51 -29.23 -4.86
C ARG A 11 -29.80 -28.36 -6.09
N LYS A 12 -29.56 -28.94 -7.28
CA LYS A 12 -30.20 -28.55 -8.54
C LYS A 12 -31.72 -28.62 -8.42
N PRO A 13 -32.43 -27.73 -9.14
CA PRO A 13 -33.60 -28.19 -9.89
C PRO A 13 -33.66 -27.66 -11.33
N GLY A 14 -34.20 -28.50 -12.21
CA GLY A 14 -35.26 -28.07 -13.13
C GLY A 14 -34.86 -27.47 -14.47
N LYS A 15 -35.07 -28.27 -15.52
CA LYS A 15 -35.09 -27.87 -16.93
C LYS A 15 -36.09 -26.74 -17.21
N GLY A 16 -35.61 -25.71 -17.93
CA GLY A 16 -36.20 -25.22 -19.18
C GLY A 16 -37.60 -24.61 -19.15
N ARG A 17 -37.67 -23.29 -18.95
CA ARG A 17 -38.71 -22.43 -19.53
C ARG A 17 -38.07 -21.21 -20.18
N ARG A 18 -38.26 -21.08 -21.50
CA ARG A 18 -37.93 -19.91 -22.32
C ARG A 18 -38.71 -18.70 -21.80
N MET A 19 -38.02 -17.60 -21.50
CA MET A 19 -38.63 -16.28 -21.40
C MET A 19 -37.99 -15.32 -22.39
N LYS A 20 -38.89 -14.63 -23.10
CA LYS A 20 -38.65 -13.70 -24.20
C LYS A 20 -38.03 -12.42 -23.67
N LEU A 21 -36.94 -11.96 -24.30
CA LEU A 21 -36.43 -10.61 -24.14
C LEU A 21 -37.26 -9.66 -25.02
N GLY A 22 -37.73 -8.56 -24.41
CA GLY A 22 -38.53 -7.53 -25.06
C GLY A 22 -37.74 -6.81 -26.15
N ARG A 23 -38.34 -6.71 -27.33
CA ARG A 23 -37.88 -5.90 -28.47
C ARG A 23 -38.29 -4.45 -28.25
N TYR A 24 -37.33 -3.52 -28.35
CA TYR A 24 -37.63 -2.12 -28.63
C TYR A 24 -38.06 -1.98 -30.09
N LEU A 25 -39.14 -1.23 -30.28
CA LEU A 25 -39.92 -1.09 -31.50
C LEU A 25 -39.42 0.15 -32.27
N LEU A 26 -38.80 -0.05 -33.44
CA LEU A 26 -38.67 0.98 -34.47
C LEU A 26 -40.04 1.17 -35.13
N PHE A 27 -40.56 2.40 -35.16
CA PHE A 27 -41.66 2.78 -36.03
C PHE A 27 -41.09 3.29 -37.37
N LEU A 28 -41.31 2.52 -38.42
CA LEU A 28 -41.10 2.91 -39.82
C LEU A 28 -42.51 2.89 -40.46
N ILE A 29 -43.00 4.03 -40.94
CA ILE A 29 -44.24 4.09 -41.75
C ILE A 29 -43.82 4.30 -43.21
N MET A 30 -43.97 3.24 -44.00
CA MET A 30 -43.99 3.25 -45.46
C MET A 30 -45.43 3.54 -45.93
N ILE A 31 -45.59 4.48 -46.87
CA ILE A 31 -46.82 4.68 -47.63
C ILE A 31 -46.76 3.87 -48.93
N ILE A 32 -47.91 3.27 -49.22
CA ILE A 32 -48.25 2.35 -50.31
C ILE A 32 -48.30 3.07 -51.66
N GLY A 33 -47.68 2.48 -52.68
CA GLY A 33 -47.93 2.77 -54.10
C GLY A 33 -47.98 1.46 -54.88
N PHE A 34 -49.20 0.99 -55.19
CA PHE A 34 -49.44 -0.15 -56.08
C PHE A 34 -49.35 0.32 -57.53
N GLY A 35 -48.37 -0.17 -58.29
CA GLY A 35 -48.34 -0.11 -59.75
C GLY A 35 -48.64 -1.49 -60.32
N ILE A 36 -49.68 -1.61 -61.15
CA ILE A 36 -49.90 -2.77 -62.01
C ILE A 36 -49.90 -2.27 -63.45
N ALA A 37 -48.97 -2.81 -64.23
CA ALA A 37 -48.87 -2.62 -65.67
C ALA A 37 -49.95 -3.45 -66.39
N GLY A 38 -50.59 -2.86 -67.39
CA GLY A 38 -51.50 -3.55 -68.31
C GLY A 38 -51.36 -2.96 -69.71
N THR A 39 -51.00 -3.83 -70.66
CA THR A 39 -50.76 -3.56 -72.08
C THR A 39 -52.06 -3.41 -72.89
N GLY A 40 -52.10 -2.39 -73.76
CA GLY A 40 -52.58 -2.39 -75.15
C GLY A 40 -54.03 -2.81 -75.52
N CYS A 41 -54.78 -1.90 -76.18
CA CYS A 41 -55.23 -2.02 -77.59
C CYS A 41 -56.20 -0.89 -78.03
N LYS A 42 -55.87 -0.27 -79.19
CA LYS A 42 -56.69 0.25 -80.33
C LYS A 42 -57.79 1.33 -80.18
N GLU A 43 -57.60 2.42 -80.96
CA GLU A 43 -58.44 3.00 -82.06
C GLU A 43 -59.97 3.09 -81.84
N THR A 44 -60.73 4.18 -82.06
CA THR A 44 -60.71 5.32 -83.03
C THR A 44 -61.65 6.47 -82.56
N ASP A 45 -61.29 7.74 -82.83
CA ASP A 45 -62.02 8.93 -83.37
C ASP A 45 -63.57 9.14 -83.23
N PRO A 46 -64.14 10.36 -83.48
CA PRO A 46 -63.59 11.74 -83.48
C PRO A 46 -64.55 12.82 -82.87
N ILE A 47 -64.19 14.11 -83.04
CA ILE A 47 -65.03 15.33 -83.25
C ILE A 47 -64.89 16.46 -82.20
N ASN A 48 -64.12 17.48 -82.62
CA ASN A 48 -64.38 18.92 -82.66
C ASN A 48 -65.44 19.56 -81.72
N GLU A 49 -65.03 20.55 -80.93
CA GLU A 49 -65.77 21.82 -80.74
C GLU A 49 -64.82 22.90 -80.18
N GLU A 50 -64.80 24.05 -80.85
CA GLU A 50 -64.09 25.28 -80.47
C GLU A 50 -64.91 26.10 -79.44
N GLU A 51 -64.19 26.62 -78.44
CA GLU A 51 -64.37 27.86 -77.64
C GLU A 51 -65.72 28.18 -76.95
N PRO A 52 -65.66 28.68 -75.69
CA PRO A 52 -65.41 30.10 -75.50
C PRO A 52 -64.30 30.42 -74.50
N ILE A 53 -63.59 31.51 -74.80
CA ILE A 53 -62.80 32.31 -73.86
C ILE A 53 -63.71 32.68 -72.69
N ASP A 54 -63.44 32.12 -71.52
CA ASP A 54 -64.01 32.58 -70.25
C ASP A 54 -62.88 33.33 -69.51
N GLU A 55 -63.21 34.54 -69.07
CA GLU A 55 -62.29 35.52 -68.50
C GLU A 55 -61.45 34.92 -67.36
N GLU A 56 -60.14 35.22 -67.34
CA GLU A 56 -59.27 34.88 -66.21
C GLU A 56 -59.88 35.44 -64.92
N PRO A 57 -60.14 34.61 -63.89
CA PRO A 57 -60.45 35.15 -62.58
C PRO A 57 -59.20 35.89 -62.10
N ILE A 58 -59.38 37.16 -61.78
CA ILE A 58 -58.40 37.98 -61.08
C ILE A 58 -57.92 37.18 -59.86
N ASP A 59 -56.64 36.85 -59.85
CA ASP A 59 -55.95 36.15 -58.77
C ASP A 59 -55.93 37.10 -57.55
N GLU A 60 -57.00 37.11 -56.76
CA GLU A 60 -56.98 37.75 -55.45
C GLU A 60 -56.03 36.95 -54.57
N GLU A 61 -54.85 37.53 -54.26
CA GLU A 61 -53.93 36.96 -53.27
C GLU A 61 -54.73 36.57 -52.02
N PRO A 62 -54.57 35.33 -51.50
CA PRO A 62 -55.33 34.89 -50.34
C PRO A 62 -55.05 35.85 -49.17
N VAL A 63 -56.12 36.44 -48.62
CA VAL A 63 -56.04 37.34 -47.46
C VAL A 63 -55.51 36.52 -46.27
N LEU A 64 -54.21 36.64 -45.98
CA LEU A 64 -53.55 35.95 -44.88
C LEU A 64 -54.19 36.38 -43.56
N THR A 65 -54.46 35.42 -42.68
CA THR A 65 -54.83 35.72 -41.29
C THR A 65 -53.67 36.41 -40.58
N ASP A 66 -53.96 37.17 -39.52
CA ASP A 66 -52.91 37.87 -38.76
C ASP A 66 -51.85 36.89 -38.21
N LEU A 67 -52.27 35.69 -37.82
CA LEU A 67 -51.36 34.60 -37.39
C LEU A 67 -50.47 34.08 -38.53
N GLN A 68 -50.98 34.00 -39.76
CA GLN A 68 -50.20 33.62 -40.95
C GLN A 68 -49.23 34.72 -41.37
N LYS A 69 -49.57 36.00 -41.16
CA LYS A 69 -48.64 37.12 -41.37
C LYS A 69 -47.48 37.08 -40.39
N VAL A 70 -47.74 36.83 -39.10
CA VAL A 70 -46.68 36.67 -38.08
C VAL A 70 -45.81 35.44 -38.35
N GLU A 71 -46.41 34.31 -38.76
CA GLU A 71 -45.65 33.12 -39.18
C GLU A 71 -44.75 33.40 -40.38
N LYS A 72 -45.28 34.03 -41.42
CA LYS A 72 -44.51 34.44 -42.60
C LYS A 72 -43.35 35.35 -42.21
N TRP A 73 -43.57 36.32 -41.34
CA TRP A 73 -42.52 37.21 -40.82
C TRP A 73 -41.41 36.45 -40.09
N ILE A 74 -41.75 35.49 -39.21
CA ILE A 74 -40.77 34.66 -38.49
C ILE A 74 -39.94 33.83 -39.48
N LEU A 75 -40.59 33.18 -40.44
CA LEU A 75 -39.90 32.37 -41.44
C LEU A 75 -39.01 33.24 -42.34
N ASP A 76 -39.51 34.37 -42.83
CA ASP A 76 -38.72 35.28 -43.66
C ASP A 76 -37.48 35.84 -42.92
N ALA A 77 -37.56 35.99 -41.58
CA ALA A 77 -36.47 36.53 -40.77
C ALA A 77 -35.45 35.48 -40.29
N TYR A 78 -35.86 34.23 -40.09
CA TYR A 78 -35.05 33.22 -39.39
C TYR A 78 -34.89 31.89 -40.13
N LYS A 79 -35.74 31.57 -41.11
CA LYS A 79 -35.62 30.31 -41.86
C LYS A 79 -34.30 30.28 -42.61
N ASP A 80 -33.59 29.15 -42.48
CA ASP A 80 -32.28 28.88 -43.08
C ASP A 80 -31.19 29.89 -42.66
N LYS A 81 -31.44 30.67 -41.60
CA LYS A 81 -30.49 31.66 -41.09
C LYS A 81 -29.25 30.96 -40.52
N ILE A 82 -28.08 31.48 -40.88
CA ILE A 82 -26.81 31.10 -40.27
C ILE A 82 -26.63 31.93 -38.99
N ILE A 83 -26.62 31.26 -37.84
CA ILE A 83 -26.42 31.87 -36.51
C ILE A 83 -24.95 31.66 -36.13
N SER A 84 -24.20 32.75 -36.01
CA SER A 84 -22.75 32.76 -35.71
C SER A 84 -22.38 33.56 -34.47
N ASP A 85 -23.37 34.10 -33.77
CA ASP A 85 -23.26 34.93 -32.58
C ASP A 85 -24.57 34.88 -31.78
N ASN A 86 -24.60 35.58 -30.63
CA ASN A 86 -25.80 35.64 -29.80
C ASN A 86 -26.97 36.23 -30.60
N GLN A 87 -28.05 35.46 -30.71
CA GLN A 87 -29.23 35.81 -31.49
C GLN A 87 -30.37 36.22 -30.55
N PRO A 88 -30.58 37.53 -30.28
CA PRO A 88 -31.76 37.95 -29.52
C PRO A 88 -33.01 37.56 -30.31
N PHE A 89 -33.86 36.74 -29.71
CA PHE A 89 -35.11 36.30 -30.30
C PHE A 89 -36.28 37.22 -29.89
N PRO A 90 -37.18 37.57 -30.82
CA PRO A 90 -38.31 38.43 -30.52
C PRO A 90 -39.30 37.72 -29.60
N THR A 91 -39.80 38.45 -28.60
CA THR A 91 -40.85 37.98 -27.70
C THR A 91 -42.24 38.51 -28.07
N THR A 92 -42.31 39.39 -29.08
CA THR A 92 -43.55 39.97 -29.62
C THR A 92 -43.32 40.48 -31.04
N ASP A 93 -44.40 40.63 -31.81
CA ASP A 93 -44.39 41.33 -33.10
C ASP A 93 -44.95 42.76 -32.95
N LEU A 94 -44.45 43.71 -33.75
CA LEU A 94 -44.79 45.13 -33.62
C LEU A 94 -46.18 45.50 -34.19
N GLU A 95 -46.78 44.64 -35.00
CA GLU A 95 -47.97 44.95 -35.80
C GLU A 95 -49.27 44.47 -35.14
N PHE A 96 -49.23 43.30 -34.50
CA PHE A 96 -50.37 42.60 -33.91
C PHE A 96 -50.20 42.34 -32.40
N GLY A 97 -49.00 42.51 -31.86
CA GLY A 97 -48.74 42.37 -30.42
C GLY A 97 -48.82 40.93 -29.90
N SER A 98 -48.48 39.94 -30.73
CA SER A 98 -48.44 38.53 -30.32
C SER A 98 -47.43 38.29 -29.20
N LEU A 99 -47.62 37.22 -28.43
CA LEU A 99 -46.63 36.72 -27.49
C LEU A 99 -45.85 35.59 -28.16
N ILE A 100 -44.53 35.73 -28.26
CA ILE A 100 -43.64 34.79 -28.95
C ILE A 100 -42.68 34.15 -27.94
N THR A 101 -42.55 32.82 -28.00
CA THR A 101 -41.55 32.08 -27.23
C THR A 101 -40.75 31.15 -28.13
N TRP A 102 -39.48 30.98 -27.79
CA TRP A 102 -38.54 30.18 -28.57
C TRP A 102 -38.01 29.02 -27.75
N ARG A 103 -37.85 27.88 -28.41
CA ARG A 103 -37.21 26.70 -27.85
C ARG A 103 -36.20 26.15 -28.84
N SER A 104 -34.97 26.00 -28.39
CA SER A 104 -33.94 25.23 -29.08
C SER A 104 -34.04 23.76 -28.70
N PHE A 105 -33.80 22.88 -29.66
CA PHE A 105 -33.63 21.45 -29.40
C PHE A 105 -32.18 21.10 -29.03
N ASP A 106 -31.22 22.00 -29.31
CA ASP A 106 -29.79 21.83 -29.07
C ASP A 106 -29.23 22.98 -28.21
N PRO A 107 -29.60 23.03 -26.91
CA PRO A 107 -29.24 24.13 -26.02
C PRO A 107 -27.73 24.27 -25.75
N GLU A 108 -26.94 23.26 -26.11
CA GLU A 108 -25.47 23.30 -26.01
C GLU A 108 -24.84 24.25 -27.04
N TYR A 109 -25.46 24.41 -28.22
CA TYR A 109 -25.00 25.31 -29.28
C TYR A 109 -25.80 26.60 -29.36
N LEU A 110 -27.08 26.56 -28.99
CA LEU A 110 -27.93 27.74 -28.99
C LEU A 110 -29.03 27.61 -27.93
N THR A 111 -28.97 28.43 -26.88
CA THR A 111 -29.96 28.37 -25.79
C THR A 111 -31.32 28.96 -26.20
N ASN A 112 -32.38 28.69 -25.43
CA ASN A 112 -33.71 29.31 -25.64
C ASN A 112 -33.68 30.84 -25.56
N ALA A 113 -32.69 31.41 -24.87
CA ALA A 113 -32.47 32.86 -24.78
C ALA A 113 -31.64 33.41 -25.95
N GLY A 114 -31.21 32.57 -26.88
CA GLY A 114 -30.40 32.96 -28.03
C GLY A 114 -28.91 33.11 -27.75
N VAL A 115 -28.42 32.63 -26.60
CA VAL A 115 -26.97 32.57 -26.33
C VAL A 115 -26.34 31.49 -27.21
N TYR A 116 -25.34 31.86 -28.00
CA TYR A 116 -24.65 31.02 -28.99
C TYR A 116 -23.34 30.45 -28.44
N THR A 117 -23.10 29.18 -28.76
CA THR A 117 -21.84 28.47 -28.57
C THR A 117 -21.49 27.76 -29.88
N ALA A 118 -20.32 28.06 -30.43
CA ALA A 118 -19.92 27.52 -31.73
C ALA A 118 -19.70 25.99 -31.67
N PRO A 119 -20.41 25.17 -32.49
CA PRO A 119 -20.01 23.78 -32.76
C PRO A 119 -18.71 23.73 -33.57
N ILE A 120 -18.09 22.55 -33.68
CA ILE A 120 -16.88 22.39 -34.52
C ILE A 120 -17.23 22.59 -36.00
N VAL A 121 -18.29 21.91 -36.47
CA VAL A 121 -18.80 22.02 -37.84
C VAL A 121 -20.14 22.73 -37.86
N ASP A 122 -20.50 23.32 -39.00
CA ASP A 122 -21.83 23.90 -39.20
C ASP A 122 -22.91 22.86 -38.87
N TYR A 123 -23.82 23.20 -37.95
CA TYR A 123 -24.81 22.28 -37.41
C TYR A 123 -26.23 22.72 -37.82
N PRO A 124 -26.86 22.05 -38.80
CA PRO A 124 -28.24 22.30 -39.14
C PRO A 124 -29.15 21.79 -38.01
N THR A 125 -30.03 22.66 -37.51
CA THR A 125 -31.01 22.33 -36.48
C THR A 125 -32.32 23.08 -36.73
N GLU A 126 -33.33 22.86 -35.89
CA GLU A 126 -34.60 23.56 -35.93
C GLU A 126 -34.87 24.26 -34.60
N LEU A 127 -35.50 25.41 -34.66
CA LEU A 127 -36.07 26.09 -33.50
C LEU A 127 -37.58 25.94 -33.51
N LEU A 128 -38.16 25.71 -32.34
CA LEU A 128 -39.61 25.78 -32.17
C LEU A 128 -39.98 27.18 -31.70
N CYS A 129 -40.59 27.95 -32.59
CA CYS A 129 -41.21 29.23 -32.28
C CYS A 129 -42.70 29.03 -32.01
N SER A 130 -43.17 29.44 -30.83
CA SER A 130 -44.58 29.41 -30.45
C SER A 130 -45.14 30.82 -30.41
N VAL A 131 -46.15 31.09 -31.24
CA VAL A 131 -46.81 32.38 -31.37
C VAL A 131 -48.20 32.28 -30.76
N LYS A 132 -48.56 33.20 -29.86
CA LYS A 132 -49.89 33.30 -29.28
C LYS A 132 -50.50 34.67 -29.60
N LEU A 133 -51.62 34.67 -30.30
CA LEU A 133 -52.35 35.89 -30.71
C LEU A 133 -53.86 35.65 -30.52
N ASN A 134 -54.56 36.59 -29.87
CA ASN A 134 -56.01 36.54 -29.66
C ASN A 134 -56.58 35.23 -29.08
N GLY A 135 -55.79 34.52 -28.26
CA GLY A 135 -56.19 33.25 -27.63
C GLY A 135 -55.85 32.00 -28.44
N GLU A 136 -55.46 32.14 -29.71
CA GLU A 136 -54.97 31.06 -30.56
C GLU A 136 -53.45 30.91 -30.41
N THR A 137 -52.94 29.69 -30.57
CA THR A 137 -51.51 29.38 -30.50
C THR A 137 -51.08 28.60 -31.74
N LYS A 138 -49.98 29.03 -32.35
CA LYS A 138 -49.35 28.34 -33.49
C LYS A 138 -47.90 28.01 -33.20
N GLN A 139 -47.51 26.81 -33.58
CA GLN A 139 -46.14 26.30 -33.48
C GLN A 139 -45.51 26.30 -34.87
N ILE A 140 -44.32 26.88 -34.97
CA ILE A 140 -43.57 27.06 -36.21
C ILE A 140 -42.20 26.44 -35.98
N PHE A 141 -41.84 25.46 -36.81
CA PHE A 141 -40.48 24.92 -36.86
C PHE A 141 -39.67 25.76 -37.84
N VAL A 142 -38.58 26.33 -37.33
CA VAL A 142 -37.73 27.26 -38.06
C VAL A 142 -36.36 26.60 -38.23
N PRO A 143 -36.05 26.05 -39.41
CA PRO A 143 -34.73 25.50 -39.66
C PRO A 143 -33.70 26.63 -39.62
N VAL A 144 -32.57 26.39 -38.96
CA VAL A 144 -31.44 27.30 -38.83
C VAL A 144 -30.14 26.52 -38.97
N ILE A 145 -29.05 27.20 -39.30
CA ILE A 145 -27.71 26.60 -39.32
C ILE A 145 -26.89 27.30 -38.24
N ILE A 146 -26.43 26.56 -37.24
CA ILE A 146 -25.49 27.10 -36.26
C ILE A 146 -24.10 27.05 -36.88
N LYS A 147 -23.47 28.20 -37.08
CA LYS A 147 -22.13 28.31 -37.70
C LYS A 147 -21.10 27.66 -36.79
N GLY A 148 -20.32 26.72 -37.33
CA GLY A 148 -19.19 26.12 -36.64
C GLY A 148 -17.90 26.93 -36.81
N TYR A 149 -16.89 26.62 -36.00
CA TYR A 149 -15.58 27.32 -36.04
C TYR A 149 -14.49 26.59 -36.85
N GLY A 150 -14.72 25.35 -37.28
CA GLY A 150 -13.76 24.49 -37.96
C GLY A 150 -14.39 23.63 -39.06
N THR A 151 -13.68 22.57 -39.44
CA THR A 151 -13.99 21.65 -40.53
C THR A 151 -14.36 20.26 -40.00
N VAL A 152 -14.91 19.41 -40.89
CA VAL A 152 -15.14 17.98 -40.58
C VAL A 152 -13.82 17.28 -40.24
N MET A 153 -12.72 17.69 -40.87
CA MET A 153 -11.40 17.16 -40.56
C MET A 153 -10.95 17.53 -39.14
N ASP A 154 -11.20 18.76 -38.68
CA ASP A 154 -10.93 19.18 -37.30
C ASP A 154 -11.78 18.37 -36.30
N ALA A 155 -13.04 18.09 -36.64
CA ALA A 155 -13.91 17.24 -35.81
C ALA A 155 -13.40 15.80 -35.69
N ILE A 156 -12.89 15.24 -36.80
CA ILE A 156 -12.26 13.90 -36.82
C ILE A 156 -10.96 13.89 -36.00
N GLU A 157 -10.09 14.89 -36.16
CA GLU A 157 -8.85 15.02 -35.38
C GLU A 157 -9.16 15.07 -33.87
N ILE A 158 -10.11 15.91 -33.46
CA ILE A 158 -10.54 16.03 -32.05
C ILE A 158 -11.13 14.72 -31.52
N TYR A 159 -11.91 14.00 -32.35
CA TYR A 159 -12.46 12.69 -31.97
C TYR A 159 -11.34 11.67 -31.72
N VAL A 160 -10.35 11.61 -32.61
CA VAL A 160 -9.21 10.70 -32.50
C VAL A 160 -8.35 11.04 -31.29
N ASP A 161 -8.05 12.32 -31.06
CA ASP A 161 -7.22 12.78 -29.93
C ASP A 161 -7.82 12.41 -28.56
N LYS A 162 -9.16 12.42 -28.44
CA LYS A 162 -9.86 11.96 -27.24
C LYS A 162 -9.64 10.47 -26.94
N ILE A 163 -9.31 9.66 -27.95
CA ILE A 163 -9.09 8.22 -27.81
C ILE A 163 -7.63 7.91 -27.47
N ILE A 164 -6.68 8.55 -28.14
CA ILE A 164 -5.26 8.19 -28.03
C ILE A 164 -4.54 8.89 -26.87
N GLY A 165 -4.93 10.10 -26.48
CA GLY A 165 -4.22 10.88 -25.45
C GLY A 165 -2.75 11.15 -25.82
N THR A 166 -1.88 11.23 -24.80
CA THR A 166 -0.42 11.47 -24.98
C THR A 166 0.44 10.35 -24.41
N GLU A 167 -0.13 9.45 -23.62
CA GLU A 167 0.57 8.35 -22.97
C GLU A 167 -0.23 7.05 -23.13
N VAL A 168 0.47 5.93 -23.35
CA VAL A 168 -0.13 4.60 -23.43
C VAL A 168 0.48 3.67 -22.39
N TYR A 169 -0.39 2.97 -21.67
CA TYR A 169 -0.05 1.98 -20.65
C TYR A 169 -0.96 0.74 -20.72
N VAL A 170 -1.82 0.67 -21.75
CA VAL A 170 -2.76 -0.40 -22.08
C VAL A 170 -3.03 -0.40 -23.58
N ASN A 171 -3.62 -1.49 -24.08
CA ASN A 171 -4.08 -1.54 -25.47
C ASN A 171 -5.16 -0.48 -25.72
N LEU A 172 -5.14 0.11 -26.91
CA LEU A 172 -6.14 1.07 -27.37
C LEU A 172 -6.91 0.51 -28.56
N SER A 173 -8.22 0.76 -28.58
CA SER A 173 -9.04 0.50 -29.76
C SER A 173 -8.92 1.67 -30.74
N LEU A 174 -7.95 1.60 -31.65
CA LEU A 174 -7.72 2.65 -32.63
C LEU A 174 -8.88 2.72 -33.66
N PRO A 175 -9.53 3.87 -33.84
CA PRO A 175 -10.66 4.00 -34.76
C PRO A 175 -10.21 3.87 -36.22
N LEU A 176 -10.96 3.11 -37.01
CA LEU A 176 -10.78 3.02 -38.47
C LEU A 176 -11.77 3.93 -39.24
N SER A 177 -12.73 4.51 -38.53
CA SER A 177 -13.72 5.48 -39.01
C SER A 177 -14.27 6.30 -37.82
N VAL A 178 -15.00 7.38 -38.12
CA VAL A 178 -15.68 8.22 -37.11
C VAL A 178 -17.19 8.15 -37.35
N PRO A 179 -18.04 8.05 -36.29
CA PRO A 179 -19.48 8.14 -36.45
C PRO A 179 -19.92 9.40 -37.20
N ASP A 180 -20.95 9.27 -38.04
CA ASP A 180 -21.57 10.37 -38.80
C ASP A 180 -20.64 11.10 -39.80
N HIS A 181 -19.42 10.60 -40.01
CA HIS A 181 -18.47 11.10 -41.01
C HIS A 181 -17.96 9.96 -41.90
N PRO A 182 -18.10 10.05 -43.24
CA PRO A 182 -17.69 9.00 -44.17
C PRO A 182 -16.17 9.02 -44.42
N CYS A 183 -15.38 8.81 -43.37
CA CYS A 183 -13.92 8.78 -43.44
C CYS A 183 -13.35 7.38 -43.22
N VAL A 184 -12.16 7.14 -43.77
CA VAL A 184 -11.32 5.96 -43.48
C VAL A 184 -10.05 6.43 -42.79
N ILE A 185 -9.69 5.79 -41.68
CA ILE A 185 -8.49 6.08 -40.91
C ILE A 185 -7.53 4.90 -41.00
N THR A 186 -6.27 5.19 -41.32
CA THR A 186 -5.18 4.21 -41.29
C THR A 186 -4.08 4.66 -40.35
N TRP A 187 -3.44 3.72 -39.65
CA TRP A 187 -2.52 3.97 -38.55
C TRP A 187 -1.09 3.50 -38.84
N SER A 188 -0.11 4.20 -38.29
CA SER A 188 1.30 3.83 -38.32
C SER A 188 1.97 4.21 -37.00
N SER A 189 2.80 3.32 -36.47
CA SER A 189 3.61 3.57 -35.26
C SER A 189 5.09 3.54 -35.64
N SER A 190 5.87 4.47 -35.10
CA SER A 190 7.32 4.46 -35.26
C SER A 190 8.03 3.46 -34.35
N ALA A 191 7.33 2.87 -33.38
CA ALA A 191 7.88 1.94 -32.39
C ALA A 191 6.89 0.77 -32.16
N PRO A 192 6.65 -0.09 -33.17
CA PRO A 192 5.71 -1.21 -33.08
C PRO A 192 6.05 -2.22 -31.98
N GLU A 193 7.30 -2.24 -31.50
CA GLU A 193 7.76 -3.07 -30.39
C GLU A 193 7.22 -2.64 -29.02
N VAL A 194 6.76 -1.39 -28.87
CA VAL A 194 6.08 -0.90 -27.65
C VAL A 194 4.61 -0.58 -27.87
N PHE A 195 4.22 -0.22 -29.10
CA PHE A 195 2.84 0.06 -29.46
C PHE A 195 2.59 -0.14 -30.95
N THR A 196 1.73 -1.10 -31.31
CA THR A 196 1.49 -1.46 -32.72
C THR A 196 0.54 -0.48 -33.41
N SER A 197 0.54 -0.48 -34.75
CA SER A 197 -0.49 0.22 -35.54
C SER A 197 -1.90 -0.38 -35.40
N GLY A 198 -2.03 -1.54 -34.74
CA GLY A 198 -3.32 -2.14 -34.36
C GLY A 198 -3.82 -1.72 -32.98
N GLY A 199 -2.99 -0.99 -32.20
CA GLY A 199 -3.34 -0.54 -30.85
C GLY A 199 -2.93 -1.49 -29.73
N ASP A 200 -2.14 -2.52 -30.01
CA ASP A 200 -1.58 -3.40 -28.97
C ASP A 200 -0.39 -2.73 -28.29
N TYR A 201 -0.42 -2.70 -26.96
CA TYR A 201 0.64 -2.14 -26.13
C TYR A 201 1.51 -3.26 -25.54
N PHE A 202 2.82 -3.09 -25.65
CA PHE A 202 3.82 -3.94 -25.02
C PHE A 202 4.63 -3.09 -24.06
N LYS A 203 4.56 -3.42 -22.76
CA LYS A 203 5.20 -2.61 -21.73
C LYS A 203 6.73 -2.61 -21.90
N PRO A 204 7.35 -1.44 -22.15
CA PRO A 204 8.81 -1.34 -22.23
C PRO A 204 9.49 -1.31 -20.86
N GLU A 205 10.82 -1.49 -20.85
CA GLU A 205 11.65 -1.40 -19.64
C GLU A 205 11.67 0.00 -19.00
N SER A 206 11.56 1.03 -19.83
CA SER A 206 11.52 2.43 -19.41
C SER A 206 10.54 3.18 -20.29
N ASP A 207 10.12 4.37 -19.88
CA ASP A 207 9.29 5.22 -20.73
C ASP A 207 9.94 5.41 -22.11
N THR A 208 9.24 4.97 -23.15
CA THR A 208 9.72 5.03 -24.53
C THR A 208 8.89 6.04 -25.30
N ALA A 209 9.54 7.13 -25.73
CA ALA A 209 8.92 8.08 -26.63
C ALA A 209 8.81 7.49 -28.04
N PHE A 210 7.66 7.69 -28.68
CA PHE A 210 7.41 7.28 -30.06
C PHE A 210 6.45 8.25 -30.76
N THR A 211 6.32 8.13 -32.07
CA THR A 211 5.31 8.87 -32.83
C THR A 211 4.23 7.92 -33.32
N LEU A 212 2.97 8.29 -33.08
CA LEU A 212 1.80 7.63 -33.64
C LEU A 212 1.21 8.53 -34.73
N SER A 213 1.09 8.00 -35.94
CA SER A 213 0.56 8.73 -37.09
C SER A 213 -0.74 8.10 -37.55
N PHE A 214 -1.71 8.92 -37.94
CA PHE A 214 -2.92 8.47 -38.59
C PHE A 214 -3.20 9.30 -39.84
N GLN A 215 -3.59 8.63 -40.92
CA GLN A 215 -4.03 9.25 -42.15
C GLN A 215 -5.54 9.11 -42.27
N VAL A 216 -6.22 10.24 -42.48
CA VAL A 216 -7.66 10.34 -42.70
C VAL A 216 -7.91 10.58 -44.18
N VAL A 217 -8.74 9.72 -44.78
CA VAL A 217 -9.28 9.90 -46.14
C VAL A 217 -10.76 10.27 -46.01
N LEU A 218 -11.14 11.47 -46.46
CA LEU A 218 -12.50 12.00 -46.43
C LEU A 218 -12.88 12.50 -47.83
N GLY A 219 -13.67 11.73 -48.57
CA GLY A 219 -13.93 12.01 -49.99
C GLY A 219 -12.63 11.97 -50.80
N ASP A 220 -12.31 13.07 -51.48
CA ASP A 220 -11.05 13.25 -52.24
C ASP A 220 -9.91 13.87 -51.41
N GLU A 221 -10.20 14.27 -50.16
CA GLU A 221 -9.21 14.88 -49.27
C GLU A 221 -8.47 13.81 -48.47
N THR A 222 -7.16 13.96 -48.34
CA THR A 222 -6.32 13.09 -47.51
C THR A 222 -5.40 13.94 -46.64
N GLN A 223 -5.43 13.72 -45.34
CA GLN A 223 -4.57 14.42 -44.38
C GLN A 223 -3.93 13.45 -43.41
N THR A 224 -2.66 13.70 -43.09
CA THR A 224 -1.89 12.91 -42.13
C THR A 224 -1.63 13.73 -40.88
N PHE A 225 -1.89 13.13 -39.72
CA PHE A 225 -1.65 13.68 -38.41
C PHE A 225 -0.60 12.84 -37.70
N VAL A 226 0.26 13.51 -36.91
CA VAL A 226 1.32 12.88 -36.14
C VAL A 226 1.20 13.33 -34.69
N ARG A 227 1.35 12.39 -33.75
CA ARG A 227 1.35 12.64 -32.31
C ARG A 227 2.61 12.08 -31.68
N ASN A 228 3.22 12.89 -30.81
CA ASN A 228 4.29 12.43 -29.94
C ASN A 228 3.65 11.76 -28.72
N MET A 229 3.98 10.49 -28.52
CA MET A 229 3.39 9.61 -27.53
C MET A 229 4.48 9.08 -26.60
N ILE A 230 4.11 8.70 -25.39
CA ILE A 230 4.98 7.98 -24.45
C ILE A 230 4.35 6.63 -24.13
N ALA A 231 5.04 5.55 -24.45
CA ALA A 231 4.70 4.22 -23.94
C ALA A 231 5.29 4.09 -22.53
N LYS A 232 4.44 4.03 -21.51
CA LYS A 232 4.88 4.00 -20.11
C LYS A 232 5.58 2.68 -19.80
N GLY A 233 6.77 2.73 -19.22
CA GLY A 233 7.54 1.53 -18.88
C GLY A 233 7.17 0.92 -17.53
N TYR A 234 8.00 -0.01 -17.06
CA TYR A 234 7.97 -0.42 -15.65
C TYR A 234 8.41 0.72 -14.74
N THR A 235 7.63 0.97 -13.69
CA THR A 235 8.08 1.87 -12.62
C THR A 235 9.23 1.22 -11.84
N ASP A 236 10.05 2.05 -11.21
CA ASP A 236 11.11 1.62 -10.29
C ASP A 236 10.62 0.61 -9.25
N LEU A 237 9.44 0.84 -8.65
CA LEU A 237 8.82 -0.09 -7.70
C LEU A 237 8.43 -1.42 -8.36
N GLN A 238 7.92 -1.41 -9.60
CA GLN A 238 7.59 -2.65 -10.31
C GLN A 238 8.84 -3.47 -10.62
N LYS A 239 9.95 -2.83 -10.99
CA LYS A 239 11.25 -3.49 -11.21
C LYS A 239 11.79 -4.09 -9.92
N ALA A 240 11.75 -3.34 -8.82
CA ALA A 240 12.15 -3.81 -7.51
C ALA A 240 11.33 -5.05 -7.07
N HIS A 241 10.01 -5.05 -7.30
CA HIS A 241 9.15 -6.22 -7.05
C HIS A 241 9.48 -7.43 -7.93
N GLN A 242 9.89 -7.25 -9.19
CA GLN A 242 10.31 -8.38 -10.01
C GLN A 242 11.56 -9.06 -9.45
N ILE A 243 12.55 -8.26 -9.03
CA ILE A 243 13.75 -8.80 -8.35
C ILE A 243 13.36 -9.47 -7.03
N GLN A 244 12.44 -8.89 -6.26
CA GLN A 244 11.96 -9.50 -5.03
C GLN A 244 11.40 -10.90 -5.25
N LEU A 245 10.58 -11.11 -6.30
CA LEU A 245 10.03 -12.43 -6.62
C LEU A 245 11.12 -13.46 -6.96
N GLU A 246 12.21 -13.03 -7.59
CA GLU A 246 13.38 -13.89 -7.83
C GLU A 246 14.05 -14.30 -6.51
N TYR A 247 14.27 -13.35 -5.61
CA TYR A 247 14.85 -13.60 -4.29
C TYR A 247 13.94 -14.49 -3.43
N ASP A 248 12.63 -14.25 -3.43
CA ASP A 248 11.66 -15.06 -2.69
C ASP A 248 11.63 -16.52 -3.21
N THR A 249 11.86 -16.75 -4.50
CA THR A 249 11.95 -18.10 -5.08
C THR A 249 13.21 -18.85 -4.64
N VAL A 250 14.30 -18.14 -4.36
CA VAL A 250 15.58 -18.73 -3.94
C VAL A 250 15.65 -18.85 -2.42
N TYR A 251 15.52 -17.73 -1.72
CA TYR A 251 15.74 -17.61 -0.28
C TYR A 251 14.49 -17.95 0.53
N GLY A 252 13.29 -17.81 -0.03
CA GLY A 252 12.05 -18.23 0.63
C GLY A 252 11.91 -19.74 0.83
N LEU A 253 12.78 -20.53 0.19
CA LEU A 253 12.87 -21.99 0.39
C LEU A 253 13.84 -22.38 1.52
N ILE A 254 14.66 -21.44 2.01
CA ILE A 254 15.64 -21.69 3.07
C ILE A 254 14.96 -21.51 4.41
N SER A 255 14.50 -22.62 5.00
CA SER A 255 13.94 -22.63 6.36
C SER A 255 14.97 -23.01 7.43
N GLU A 256 16.08 -23.61 7.04
CA GLU A 256 17.13 -24.10 7.94
C GLU A 256 18.52 -23.83 7.35
N ALA A 257 19.51 -23.53 8.21
CA ALA A 257 20.91 -23.40 7.81
C ALA A 257 21.84 -24.14 8.77
N ALA A 258 22.80 -24.86 8.17
CA ALA A 258 23.88 -25.58 8.88
C ALA A 258 25.28 -25.13 8.43
N GLY A 259 25.37 -24.02 7.69
CA GLY A 259 26.59 -23.50 7.09
C GLY A 259 26.34 -22.12 6.44
N SER A 260 27.40 -21.52 5.90
CA SER A 260 27.32 -20.20 5.28
C SER A 260 26.34 -20.18 4.11
N LEU A 261 25.65 -19.04 3.96
CA LEU A 261 24.69 -18.80 2.89
C LEU A 261 25.30 -17.85 1.87
N GLU A 262 25.07 -18.13 0.59
CA GLU A 262 25.45 -17.22 -0.49
C GLU A 262 24.35 -16.18 -0.68
N LEU A 263 24.49 -15.04 0.00
CA LEU A 263 23.55 -13.93 -0.05
C LEU A 263 23.92 -12.99 -1.22
N SER A 264 23.22 -13.14 -2.34
CA SER A 264 23.46 -12.35 -3.55
C SER A 264 23.17 -10.88 -3.30
N THR A 265 24.05 -10.00 -3.76
CA THR A 265 23.86 -8.54 -3.78
C THR A 265 23.68 -8.00 -5.21
N GLU A 266 23.48 -8.90 -6.17
CA GLU A 266 23.34 -8.57 -7.59
C GLU A 266 21.96 -9.03 -8.11
N SER A 267 21.45 -8.32 -9.11
CA SER A 267 20.30 -8.74 -9.92
C SER A 267 20.73 -8.92 -11.37
N LYS A 268 20.16 -9.94 -12.03
CA LYS A 268 20.36 -10.19 -13.47
C LYS A 268 19.32 -9.48 -14.35
N THR A 269 18.24 -8.98 -13.75
CA THR A 269 17.08 -8.45 -14.47
C THR A 269 17.09 -6.94 -14.53
N HIS A 270 17.34 -6.27 -13.40
CA HIS A 270 17.37 -4.80 -13.33
C HIS A 270 18.60 -4.30 -12.59
N ALA A 271 19.14 -3.16 -13.01
CA ALA A 271 20.17 -2.47 -12.24
C ALA A 271 19.58 -2.07 -10.88
N SER A 272 20.22 -2.49 -9.80
CA SER A 272 19.70 -2.32 -8.45
C SER A 272 20.83 -2.18 -7.41
N VAL A 273 20.47 -1.66 -6.25
CA VAL A 273 21.27 -1.76 -5.03
C VAL A 273 20.57 -2.76 -4.13
N ILE A 274 21.28 -3.82 -3.76
CA ILE A 274 20.75 -4.90 -2.92
C ILE A 274 21.62 -5.00 -1.67
N THR A 275 20.99 -4.90 -0.52
CA THR A 275 21.66 -5.03 0.78
C THR A 275 20.95 -6.05 1.65
N TRP A 276 21.72 -6.68 2.53
CA TRP A 276 21.24 -7.66 3.49
C TRP A 276 21.44 -7.15 4.90
N GLU A 277 20.50 -7.50 5.77
CA GLU A 277 20.54 -7.26 7.20
C GLU A 277 20.23 -8.57 7.93
N SER A 278 20.96 -8.84 9.01
CA SER A 278 20.69 -9.99 9.87
C SER A 278 20.23 -9.54 11.25
N SER A 279 19.16 -10.18 11.74
CA SER A 279 18.72 -10.00 13.12
C SER A 279 19.68 -10.58 14.15
N ASN A 280 20.58 -11.49 13.76
CA ASN A 280 21.66 -11.96 14.62
C ASN A 280 22.95 -12.24 13.81
N PRO A 281 23.80 -11.22 13.60
CA PRO A 281 25.07 -11.38 12.90
C PRO A 281 26.07 -12.30 13.59
N GLY A 282 25.84 -12.63 14.87
CA GLY A 282 26.62 -13.62 15.60
C GLY A 282 26.38 -15.06 15.13
N VAL A 283 25.31 -15.31 14.38
CA VAL A 283 24.89 -16.64 13.88
C VAL A 283 24.95 -16.70 12.36
N ILE A 284 24.30 -15.76 11.68
CA ILE A 284 24.45 -15.55 10.23
C ILE A 284 24.68 -14.05 10.04
N ALA A 285 25.86 -13.65 9.59
CA ALA A 285 26.18 -12.24 9.32
C ALA A 285 25.46 -11.72 8.07
N SER A 286 25.48 -10.39 7.85
CA SER A 286 24.83 -9.77 6.69
C SER A 286 25.41 -10.24 5.34
N ASP A 287 26.64 -10.74 5.31
CA ASP A 287 27.30 -11.34 4.15
C ASP A 287 27.03 -12.85 4.00
N GLY A 288 26.23 -13.44 4.90
CA GLY A 288 25.91 -14.87 4.91
C GLY A 288 26.91 -15.75 5.63
N THR A 289 27.96 -15.18 6.23
CA THR A 289 28.93 -15.93 7.06
C THR A 289 28.22 -16.60 8.23
N PHE A 290 28.35 -17.92 8.30
CA PHE A 290 27.73 -18.73 9.35
C PHE A 290 28.65 -18.95 10.54
N ARG A 291 28.06 -18.89 11.74
CA ARG A 291 28.63 -19.30 13.01
C ARG A 291 27.59 -20.12 13.77
N GLN A 292 28.00 -21.30 14.23
CA GLN A 292 27.12 -22.16 15.00
C GLN A 292 26.72 -21.47 16.32
N PRO A 293 25.41 -21.34 16.63
CA PRO A 293 24.96 -20.82 17.91
C PRO A 293 25.09 -21.86 19.03
N LEU A 294 25.06 -21.41 20.28
CA LEU A 294 25.10 -22.27 21.46
C LEU A 294 23.84 -23.15 21.56
N TYR A 295 22.68 -22.55 21.29
CA TYR A 295 21.37 -23.19 21.31
C TYR A 295 20.62 -22.86 20.03
N ASP A 296 19.51 -23.54 19.79
CA ASP A 296 18.66 -23.29 18.64
C ASP A 296 18.23 -21.82 18.57
N GLN A 297 18.37 -21.22 17.39
CA GLN A 297 18.00 -19.84 17.13
C GLN A 297 17.30 -19.70 15.79
N ASN A 298 16.41 -18.72 15.71
CA ASN A 298 15.86 -18.27 14.43
C ASN A 298 16.50 -16.93 14.07
N VAL A 299 17.07 -16.85 12.88
CA VAL A 299 17.68 -15.64 12.33
C VAL A 299 16.77 -15.11 11.22
N ASN A 300 16.38 -13.84 11.32
CA ASN A 300 15.70 -13.15 10.25
C ASN A 300 16.75 -12.47 9.35
N LEU A 301 16.80 -12.86 8.09
CA LEU A 301 17.60 -12.23 7.06
C LEU A 301 16.69 -11.33 6.22
N THR A 302 16.92 -10.03 6.26
CA THR A 302 16.13 -9.05 5.50
C THR A 302 16.94 -8.56 4.31
N VAL A 303 16.43 -8.79 3.10
CA VAL A 303 16.97 -8.19 1.88
C VAL A 303 16.22 -6.90 1.58
N THR A 304 16.96 -5.82 1.34
CA THR A 304 16.44 -4.57 0.80
C THR A 304 16.86 -4.45 -0.66
N ILE A 305 15.89 -4.30 -1.56
CA ILE A 305 16.12 -4.15 -2.99
C ILE A 305 15.67 -2.75 -3.39
N GLN A 306 16.60 -1.98 -3.94
CA GLN A 306 16.34 -0.64 -4.45
C GLN A 306 16.63 -0.58 -5.96
N VAL A 307 15.65 -0.11 -6.72
CA VAL A 307 15.79 0.27 -8.14
C VAL A 307 15.35 1.72 -8.24
N GLY A 308 16.26 2.65 -8.53
CA GLY A 308 15.96 4.08 -8.52
C GLY A 308 15.30 4.53 -7.20
N GLU A 309 14.06 5.02 -7.25
CA GLU A 309 13.27 5.42 -6.06
C GLU A 309 12.43 4.28 -5.47
N GLY A 310 12.29 3.17 -6.17
CA GLY A 310 11.50 2.01 -5.75
C GLY A 310 12.28 1.15 -4.76
N ILE A 311 11.75 0.97 -3.55
CA ILE A 311 12.35 0.16 -2.50
C ILE A 311 11.35 -0.92 -2.05
N VAL A 312 11.80 -2.16 -2.02
CA VAL A 312 11.06 -3.31 -1.46
C VAL A 312 11.94 -4.07 -0.48
N ARG A 313 11.31 -4.76 0.48
CA ARG A 313 12.00 -5.58 1.47
C ARG A 313 11.32 -6.94 1.61
N SER A 314 12.12 -7.99 1.73
CA SER A 314 11.67 -9.33 2.11
C SER A 314 12.48 -9.82 3.31
N THR A 315 11.83 -10.53 4.22
CA THR A 315 12.48 -11.12 5.39
C THR A 315 12.29 -12.63 5.36
N TYR A 316 13.39 -13.37 5.45
CA TYR A 316 13.42 -14.82 5.48
C TYR A 316 13.81 -15.30 6.87
N ASN A 317 12.99 -16.17 7.46
CA ASN A 317 13.26 -16.75 8.77
C ASN A 317 14.02 -18.07 8.60
N VAL A 318 15.25 -18.11 9.11
CA VAL A 318 16.15 -19.26 8.99
C VAL A 318 16.37 -19.84 10.38
N HIS A 319 15.97 -21.10 10.56
CA HIS A 319 16.25 -21.84 11.77
C HIS A 319 17.69 -22.37 11.75
N VAL A 320 18.41 -22.21 12.85
CA VAL A 320 19.77 -22.71 13.03
C VAL A 320 19.83 -23.50 14.32
N THR A 321 20.15 -24.79 14.20
CA THR A 321 20.31 -25.68 15.35
C THR A 321 21.50 -25.23 16.21
N GLY A 322 21.43 -25.35 17.52
CA GLY A 322 22.56 -25.09 18.41
C GLY A 322 23.52 -26.28 18.49
N ASN A 323 24.77 -26.02 18.88
CA ASN A 323 25.68 -27.08 19.28
C ASN A 323 26.58 -26.62 20.43
N VAL A 324 26.48 -27.33 21.56
CA VAL A 324 27.35 -27.13 22.71
C VAL A 324 28.45 -28.19 22.68
N ALA A 325 29.70 -27.75 22.51
CA ALA A 325 30.84 -28.64 22.60
C ALA A 325 31.02 -29.25 24.00
N GLU A 326 31.58 -30.46 24.08
CA GLU A 326 31.86 -31.11 25.37
C GLU A 326 33.11 -30.53 26.08
N ALA A 327 34.16 -30.24 25.31
CA ALA A 327 35.42 -29.75 25.85
C ALA A 327 35.31 -28.29 26.31
N LYS A 328 35.79 -27.97 27.52
CA LYS A 328 35.61 -26.63 28.11
C LYS A 328 36.18 -25.50 27.27
N TRP A 329 37.38 -25.64 26.70
CA TRP A 329 37.93 -24.60 25.83
C TRP A 329 37.10 -24.40 24.56
N SER A 330 36.49 -25.46 24.01
CA SER A 330 35.55 -25.33 22.89
C SER A 330 34.23 -24.66 23.30
N GLN A 331 33.76 -24.88 24.53
CA GLN A 331 32.63 -24.13 25.11
C GLN A 331 32.94 -22.64 25.23
N ILE A 332 34.15 -22.30 25.71
CA ILE A 332 34.63 -20.93 25.79
C ILE A 332 34.70 -20.31 24.39
N ASP A 333 35.27 -21.00 23.40
CA ASP A 333 35.36 -20.49 22.03
C ASP A 333 33.97 -20.23 21.42
N ALA A 334 33.02 -21.15 21.59
CA ALA A 334 31.64 -20.99 21.13
C ALA A 334 30.92 -19.81 21.80
N PHE A 335 31.14 -19.65 23.11
CA PHE A 335 30.62 -18.51 23.87
C PHE A 335 31.20 -17.18 23.39
N LEU A 336 32.52 -17.11 23.22
CA LEU A 336 33.18 -15.91 22.70
C LEU A 336 32.68 -15.57 21.29
N ASN A 337 32.42 -16.55 20.43
CA ASN A 337 31.84 -16.30 19.09
C ASN A 337 30.42 -15.72 19.14
N SER A 338 29.64 -16.07 20.17
CA SER A 338 28.27 -15.55 20.38
C SER A 338 28.28 -14.12 20.92
N VAL A 339 29.25 -13.79 21.76
CA VAL A 339 29.43 -12.45 22.36
C VAL A 339 30.17 -11.49 21.43
N CYS A 340 31.21 -11.96 20.74
CA CYS A 340 32.11 -11.18 19.89
C CYS A 340 31.60 -11.22 18.44
N LYS A 341 30.44 -10.59 18.20
CA LYS A 341 29.75 -10.58 16.91
C LYS A 341 30.60 -9.85 15.85
N PRO A 342 30.62 -10.32 14.58
CA PRO A 342 31.40 -9.67 13.52
C PRO A 342 30.84 -8.29 13.16
N GLU A 343 29.57 -8.04 13.44
CA GLU A 343 28.86 -6.80 13.17
C GLU A 343 28.12 -6.36 14.44
N ILE A 344 28.09 -5.04 14.67
CA ILE A 344 27.33 -4.42 15.74
C ILE A 344 26.14 -3.70 15.09
N ASN A 345 24.95 -4.27 15.27
CA ASN A 345 23.71 -3.69 14.74
C ASN A 345 23.36 -2.40 15.47
N VAL A 346 22.87 -1.44 14.70
CA VAL A 346 22.34 -0.16 15.17
C VAL A 346 20.90 0.01 14.70
N ILE A 347 20.16 0.89 15.36
CA ILE A 347 18.80 1.27 14.95
C ILE A 347 18.73 2.78 15.06
N ASP A 348 18.68 3.47 13.91
CA ASP A 348 18.62 4.94 13.84
C ASP A 348 17.45 5.50 14.64
N LEU A 349 16.29 4.85 14.53
CA LEU A 349 15.07 5.33 15.15
C LEU A 349 14.17 4.16 15.53
N PHE A 350 14.00 3.98 16.83
CA PHE A 350 12.87 3.27 17.39
C PHE A 350 12.18 4.14 18.43
N TYR A 351 11.13 3.63 19.06
CA TYR A 351 10.37 4.39 20.02
C TYR A 351 10.19 3.63 21.32
N LEU A 352 10.24 4.39 22.42
CA LEU A 352 9.75 3.99 23.72
C LEU A 352 8.28 4.39 23.82
N TYR A 353 7.48 3.60 24.55
CA TYR A 353 6.03 3.77 24.58
C TYR A 353 5.52 3.97 26.01
N GLY A 354 4.74 5.03 26.19
CA GLY A 354 4.13 5.43 27.44
C GLY A 354 2.61 5.56 27.31
N SER A 355 1.93 5.61 28.46
CA SER A 355 0.51 6.01 28.53
C SER A 355 0.35 7.43 29.06
N GLU A 356 1.45 8.03 29.53
CA GLU A 356 1.51 9.37 30.07
C GLU A 356 1.42 10.41 28.95
N ALA A 357 0.65 11.47 29.20
CA ALA A 357 0.48 12.56 28.24
C ALA A 357 1.83 13.20 27.87
N GLY A 358 2.15 13.23 26.57
CA GLY A 358 3.41 13.75 26.03
C GLY A 358 4.55 12.71 25.97
N TYR A 359 4.32 11.48 26.43
CA TYR A 359 5.27 10.38 26.39
C TYR A 359 4.69 9.15 25.69
N GLU A 360 3.61 9.29 24.93
CA GLU A 360 2.95 8.18 24.25
C GLU A 360 3.90 7.46 23.28
N ARG A 361 4.82 8.22 22.68
CA ARG A 361 5.83 7.75 21.74
C ARG A 361 7.07 8.62 21.82
N VAL A 362 8.12 8.12 22.47
CA VAL A 362 9.38 8.84 22.70
C VAL A 362 10.45 8.29 21.75
N PRO A 363 11.06 9.10 20.88
CA PRO A 363 12.12 8.63 19.99
C PRO A 363 13.36 8.18 20.77
N SER A 364 13.97 7.09 20.34
CA SER A 364 15.20 6.53 20.90
C SER A 364 16.04 5.88 19.80
N GLN A 365 17.30 5.58 20.11
CA GLN A 365 18.26 5.00 19.16
C GLN A 365 19.01 3.84 19.81
N ASN A 366 19.34 2.82 19.01
CA ASN A 366 20.31 1.81 19.40
C ASN A 366 21.62 2.17 18.69
N ILE A 367 22.55 2.80 19.40
CA ILE A 367 23.85 3.17 18.85
C ILE A 367 24.87 2.02 18.84
N GLY A 368 24.43 0.80 19.12
CA GLY A 368 25.25 -0.42 19.11
C GLY A 368 25.81 -0.81 20.48
N TYR A 369 26.06 -2.11 20.64
CA TYR A 369 26.81 -2.70 21.76
C TYR A 369 27.24 -4.13 21.44
N LEU A 370 28.17 -4.67 22.22
CA LEU A 370 28.47 -6.09 22.32
C LEU A 370 28.12 -6.58 23.73
N PRO A 371 27.49 -7.77 23.88
CA PRO A 371 27.06 -8.27 25.18
C PRO A 371 28.22 -8.89 25.96
N PHE A 372 29.29 -8.11 26.21
CA PHE A 372 30.41 -8.58 27.03
C PHE A 372 29.88 -9.07 28.38
N TYR A 373 30.25 -10.31 28.70
CA TYR A 373 29.70 -10.98 29.86
C TYR A 373 30.29 -10.43 31.14
N ASP A 374 29.38 -10.05 32.05
CA ASP A 374 29.69 -9.64 33.40
C ASP A 374 29.30 -10.76 34.36
N ALA A 375 30.29 -11.39 35.00
CA ALA A 375 30.06 -12.47 35.96
C ALA A 375 29.49 -11.98 37.31
N THR A 376 29.42 -10.65 37.54
CA THR A 376 28.91 -10.09 38.80
C THR A 376 27.44 -10.50 39.00
N PRO A 377 27.07 -11.15 40.11
CA PRO A 377 25.67 -11.50 40.36
C PRO A 377 24.75 -10.27 40.34
N MET A 378 23.58 -10.40 39.71
CA MET A 378 22.59 -9.32 39.73
C MET A 378 22.11 -9.08 41.16
N THR A 379 22.17 -7.82 41.61
CA THR A 379 21.54 -7.42 42.87
C THR A 379 20.04 -7.26 42.66
N ILE A 380 19.24 -7.88 43.53
CA ILE A 380 17.77 -7.79 43.54
C ILE A 380 17.35 -7.18 44.87
N ILE A 381 16.68 -6.04 44.82
CA ILE A 381 16.15 -5.33 45.99
C ILE A 381 14.74 -5.84 46.26
N GLN A 382 14.49 -6.44 47.42
CA GLN A 382 13.18 -6.95 47.77
C GLN A 382 12.33 -5.87 48.45
N GLU A 383 11.26 -5.44 47.78
CA GLU A 383 10.23 -4.53 48.29
C GLU A 383 8.86 -5.16 48.10
N ILE A 384 8.66 -6.29 48.79
CA ILE A 384 7.45 -7.11 48.62
C ILE A 384 6.22 -6.36 49.10
N VAL A 385 5.20 -6.26 48.24
CA VAL A 385 3.91 -5.65 48.53
C VAL A 385 3.31 -6.28 49.80
N PRO A 386 2.80 -5.49 50.77
CA PRO A 386 2.28 -6.04 52.01
C PRO A 386 1.02 -6.87 51.76
N MET A 387 0.85 -7.97 52.52
CA MET A 387 -0.34 -8.83 52.48
C MET A 387 -1.66 -8.10 52.81
N THR A 388 -1.60 -6.89 53.34
CA THR A 388 -2.77 -6.03 53.53
C THR A 388 -3.33 -5.47 52.22
N ASN A 389 -2.56 -5.48 51.12
CA ASN A 389 -3.01 -5.05 49.80
C ASN A 389 -3.34 -6.24 48.89
N LEU A 390 -4.47 -6.90 49.17
CA LEU A 390 -4.90 -8.11 48.45
C LEU A 390 -5.29 -7.87 46.98
N THR A 391 -5.55 -6.61 46.59
CA THR A 391 -5.83 -6.25 45.19
C THR A 391 -4.59 -6.41 44.31
N ILE A 392 -3.42 -6.13 44.86
CA ILE A 392 -2.13 -6.26 44.17
C ILE A 392 -1.52 -7.64 44.44
N ARG A 393 -1.51 -8.07 45.70
CA ARG A 393 -0.90 -9.33 46.14
C ARG A 393 -1.99 -10.32 46.55
N PRO A 394 -2.40 -11.25 45.68
CA PRO A 394 -3.60 -12.07 45.92
C PRO A 394 -3.44 -13.08 47.06
N GLY A 395 -2.23 -13.30 47.57
CA GLY A 395 -1.97 -14.27 48.64
C GLY A 395 -2.12 -15.73 48.19
N ILE A 396 -2.04 -15.97 46.88
CA ILE A 396 -2.14 -17.30 46.27
C ILE A 396 -0.72 -17.72 45.88
N ASN A 397 -0.29 -18.89 46.33
CA ASN A 397 0.94 -19.50 45.82
C ASN A 397 0.66 -20.22 44.50
N ARG A 398 1.57 -20.07 43.54
CA ARG A 398 1.61 -20.92 42.35
C ARG A 398 1.81 -22.38 42.75
N THR A 399 1.15 -23.27 42.02
CA THR A 399 1.36 -24.72 42.16
C THR A 399 2.59 -25.20 41.38
N GLU A 400 2.97 -24.45 40.35
CA GLU A 400 4.12 -24.71 39.49
C GLU A 400 4.47 -23.41 38.74
N THR A 401 5.74 -23.29 38.30
CA THR A 401 6.18 -22.23 37.40
C THR A 401 6.43 -22.85 36.03
N LYS A 402 5.74 -22.34 35.00
CA LYS A 402 5.87 -22.78 33.60
C LYS A 402 6.47 -21.72 32.70
N TYR A 403 6.32 -20.43 33.06
CA TYR A 403 6.64 -19.33 32.15
C TYR A 403 7.40 -18.21 32.85
N ILE A 404 8.29 -17.56 32.10
CA ILE A 404 8.84 -16.24 32.43
C ILE A 404 8.20 -15.26 31.45
N VAL A 405 7.40 -14.32 31.95
CA VAL A 405 6.56 -13.44 31.12
C VAL A 405 7.16 -12.04 31.07
N ILE A 406 7.62 -11.65 29.89
CA ILE A 406 8.29 -10.37 29.65
C ILE A 406 7.28 -9.28 29.31
N HIS A 407 7.44 -8.13 29.94
CA HIS A 407 6.64 -6.92 29.71
C HIS A 407 7.54 -5.70 29.50
N ASN A 408 7.03 -4.71 28.80
CA ASN A 408 7.51 -3.33 28.95
C ASN A 408 6.48 -2.57 29.76
N THR A 409 6.95 -1.66 30.62
CA THR A 409 6.11 -0.95 31.59
C THR A 409 4.96 -0.17 30.96
N GLY A 410 5.11 0.25 29.69
CA GLY A 410 4.17 1.18 29.05
C GLY A 410 4.18 2.54 29.75
N MET A 411 5.33 2.89 30.36
CA MET A 411 5.56 4.13 31.09
C MET A 411 6.86 4.75 30.58
N ALA A 412 6.74 5.82 29.80
CA ALA A 412 7.88 6.43 29.11
C ALA A 412 8.29 7.80 29.69
N ALA A 413 7.59 8.31 30.71
CA ALA A 413 8.00 9.51 31.40
C ALA A 413 9.36 9.31 32.12
N PRO A 414 10.31 10.27 32.11
CA PRO A 414 11.65 10.13 32.71
C PRO A 414 11.66 9.69 34.18
N THR A 415 10.57 9.90 34.90
CA THR A 415 10.41 9.53 36.30
C THR A 415 9.97 8.08 36.52
N ALA A 416 9.64 7.34 35.47
CA ALA A 416 9.13 5.96 35.54
C ALA A 416 10.26 4.92 35.64
N THR A 417 11.18 5.11 36.60
CA THR A 417 12.28 4.19 36.89
C THR A 417 11.80 2.92 37.60
N ALA A 418 12.65 1.88 37.71
CA ALA A 418 12.28 0.65 38.40
C ALA A 418 11.90 0.90 39.87
N LYS A 419 12.65 1.78 40.55
CA LYS A 419 12.33 2.25 41.91
C LYS A 419 10.98 2.97 42.01
N ALA A 420 10.65 3.81 41.04
CA ALA A 420 9.38 4.52 41.02
C ALA A 420 8.21 3.55 40.83
N LEU A 421 8.36 2.55 39.97
CA LEU A 421 7.38 1.46 39.80
C LEU A 421 7.23 0.64 41.08
N SER A 422 8.34 0.26 41.70
CA SER A 422 8.34 -0.47 42.98
C SER A 422 7.64 0.32 44.09
N SER A 423 7.85 1.64 44.14
CA SER A 423 7.14 2.53 45.08
C SER A 423 5.64 2.68 44.76
N TYR A 424 5.30 2.77 43.47
CA TYR A 424 3.93 2.90 42.99
C TYR A 424 3.07 1.69 43.34
N ILE A 425 3.58 0.47 43.11
CA ILE A 425 2.79 -0.75 43.28
C ILE A 425 2.40 -1.00 44.74
N GLN A 426 3.19 -0.53 45.72
CA GLN A 426 2.89 -0.67 47.15
C GLN A 426 1.52 -0.11 47.54
N ASN A 427 1.13 1.02 46.91
CA ASN A 427 -0.08 1.78 47.26
C ASN A 427 -1.15 1.75 46.15
N SER A 428 -0.89 1.00 45.07
CA SER A 428 -1.84 0.85 43.97
C SER A 428 -3.06 0.06 44.41
N ASN A 429 -4.22 0.41 43.86
CA ASN A 429 -5.47 -0.36 43.94
C ASN A 429 -5.92 -0.88 42.57
N ARG A 430 -5.06 -0.75 41.55
CA ARG A 430 -5.26 -1.35 40.23
C ARG A 430 -4.99 -2.84 40.38
N GLU A 431 -5.91 -3.72 39.97
CA GLU A 431 -5.70 -5.17 39.95
C GLU A 431 -4.69 -5.55 38.85
N ALA A 432 -3.42 -5.23 39.10
CA ALA A 432 -2.28 -5.49 38.24
C ALA A 432 -1.02 -5.61 39.10
N SER A 433 -0.27 -6.71 38.92
CA SER A 433 0.94 -6.98 39.69
C SER A 433 1.87 -7.96 38.99
N TRP A 434 3.16 -7.82 39.27
CA TRP A 434 4.26 -8.57 38.66
C TRP A 434 5.36 -8.81 39.70
N HIS A 435 6.32 -9.67 39.39
CA HIS A 435 7.32 -10.13 40.36
C HIS A 435 8.53 -9.23 40.42
N PHE A 436 8.94 -8.69 39.27
CA PHE A 436 10.13 -7.87 39.17
C PHE A 436 9.89 -6.64 38.29
N SER A 437 10.44 -5.50 38.70
CA SER A 437 10.68 -4.35 37.82
C SER A 437 12.19 -4.13 37.67
N LEU A 438 12.67 -3.83 36.48
CA LEU A 438 14.08 -3.49 36.26
C LEU A 438 14.27 -2.40 35.23
N ASP A 439 15.34 -1.64 35.41
CA ASP A 439 15.87 -0.66 34.46
C ASP A 439 17.35 -0.94 34.17
N ASP A 440 18.07 0.04 33.63
CA ASP A 440 19.49 0.00 33.29
C ASP A 440 20.43 0.03 34.50
N HIS A 441 19.91 0.18 35.72
CA HIS A 441 20.72 0.33 36.94
C HIS A 441 20.34 -0.67 38.03
N GLU A 442 19.05 -0.81 38.31
CA GLU A 442 18.54 -1.53 39.49
C GLU A 442 17.41 -2.50 39.13
N THR A 443 17.16 -3.44 40.04
CA THR A 443 16.14 -4.50 39.90
C THR A 443 15.43 -4.66 41.23
N TYR A 444 14.11 -4.57 41.20
CA TYR A 444 13.24 -4.72 42.36
C TYR A 444 12.43 -6.00 42.25
N GLN A 445 12.13 -6.62 43.39
CA GLN A 445 11.18 -7.72 43.52
C GLN A 445 9.99 -7.28 44.36
N GLU A 446 8.78 -7.30 43.78
CA GLU A 446 7.56 -6.75 44.40
C GLU A 446 6.56 -7.81 44.86
N LEU A 447 6.65 -9.04 44.36
CA LEU A 447 5.87 -10.19 44.84
C LEU A 447 6.77 -11.32 45.31
N GLY A 448 6.24 -12.16 46.21
CA GLY A 448 6.92 -13.41 46.57
C GLY A 448 7.17 -14.25 45.31
N ILE A 449 8.36 -14.85 45.21
CA ILE A 449 8.77 -15.55 43.97
C ILE A 449 7.95 -16.81 43.67
N GLU A 450 7.13 -17.27 44.61
CA GLU A 450 6.20 -18.39 44.45
C GLU A 450 4.72 -17.92 44.39
N GLU A 451 4.45 -16.62 44.41
CA GLU A 451 3.08 -16.07 44.48
C GLU A 451 2.52 -15.73 43.11
N VAL A 452 1.23 -15.96 42.88
CA VAL A 452 0.50 -15.52 41.69
C VAL A 452 0.52 -13.99 41.57
N GLY A 453 0.70 -13.48 40.35
CA GLY A 453 0.59 -12.06 40.01
C GLY A 453 -0.46 -11.79 38.92
N TRP A 454 -0.98 -10.56 38.86
CA TRP A 454 -1.96 -10.11 37.88
C TRP A 454 -1.31 -9.34 36.73
N HIS A 455 -0.61 -10.01 35.82
CA HIS A 455 0.14 -9.31 34.74
C HIS A 455 -0.19 -9.76 33.32
N ALA A 456 -0.69 -10.97 33.10
CA ALA A 456 -0.80 -11.58 31.77
C ALA A 456 -2.21 -11.52 31.16
N ALA A 457 -3.21 -11.01 31.91
CA ALA A 457 -4.61 -10.97 31.51
C ALA A 457 -5.19 -12.34 31.05
N SER A 458 -4.60 -13.43 31.51
CA SER A 458 -5.05 -14.80 31.29
C SER A 458 -4.79 -15.64 32.54
N HIS A 459 -5.59 -16.69 32.76
CA HIS A 459 -5.35 -17.60 33.87
C HIS A 459 -3.97 -18.26 33.75
N GLU A 460 -3.63 -18.78 32.56
CA GLU A 460 -2.37 -19.49 32.30
C GLU A 460 -1.15 -18.62 32.63
N GLY A 461 -1.11 -17.39 32.12
CA GLY A 461 0.02 -16.49 32.33
C GLY A 461 0.11 -15.94 33.75
N ASN A 462 -1.01 -15.76 34.44
CA ASN A 462 -1.02 -15.27 35.83
C ASN A 462 -0.65 -16.37 36.84
N TYR A 463 -1.25 -17.57 36.69
CA TYR A 463 -1.12 -18.65 37.68
C TYR A 463 0.15 -19.49 37.51
N PHE A 464 0.81 -19.44 36.35
CA PHE A 464 2.02 -20.22 36.10
C PHE A 464 3.21 -19.37 35.61
N GLY A 465 3.04 -18.05 35.52
CA GLY A 465 4.05 -17.13 35.02
C GLY A 465 4.74 -16.31 36.12
N ILE A 466 6.03 -16.04 35.92
CA ILE A 466 6.77 -14.99 36.61
C ILE A 466 6.82 -13.76 35.69
N GLY A 467 5.97 -12.76 35.95
CA GLY A 467 6.00 -11.47 35.25
C GLY A 467 7.20 -10.58 35.60
N ILE A 468 7.90 -10.07 34.58
CA ILE A 468 8.99 -9.10 34.68
C ILE A 468 8.65 -7.86 33.86
N GLU A 469 8.60 -6.70 34.49
CA GLU A 469 8.44 -5.39 33.87
C GLU A 469 9.80 -4.75 33.55
N SER A 470 10.07 -4.49 32.28
CA SER A 470 11.28 -3.80 31.82
C SER A 470 10.98 -2.33 31.48
N CYS A 471 11.70 -1.43 32.13
CA CYS A 471 11.46 0.01 32.04
C CYS A 471 11.81 0.58 30.66
N VAL A 472 11.02 1.57 30.22
CA VAL A 472 11.12 2.21 28.89
C VAL A 472 11.04 3.74 28.99
N TYR A 473 11.51 4.33 30.09
CA TYR A 473 11.45 5.77 30.29
C TYR A 473 12.43 6.54 29.39
N GLN A 474 12.06 7.77 29.03
CA GLN A 474 12.96 8.65 28.27
C GLN A 474 14.28 8.87 29.01
N GLY A 475 15.40 8.54 28.35
CA GLY A 475 16.74 8.65 28.92
C GLY A 475 17.32 7.34 29.43
N VAL A 476 16.53 6.26 29.47
CA VAL A 476 17.02 4.92 29.83
C VAL A 476 17.99 4.38 28.77
N ASP A 477 19.07 3.72 29.20
CA ASP A 477 19.86 2.88 28.30
C ASP A 477 19.12 1.56 28.04
N PHE A 478 18.27 1.54 27.01
CA PHE A 478 17.45 0.37 26.71
C PHE A 478 18.26 -0.87 26.30
N ASN A 479 19.48 -0.69 25.76
CA ASN A 479 20.39 -1.83 25.50
C ASN A 479 20.82 -2.48 26.81
N MET A 480 21.15 -1.67 27.83
CA MET A 480 21.46 -2.16 29.17
C MET A 480 20.24 -2.80 29.84
N VAL A 481 19.04 -2.25 29.67
CA VAL A 481 17.78 -2.88 30.13
C VAL A 481 17.65 -4.29 29.58
N MET A 482 17.83 -4.50 28.27
CA MET A 482 17.70 -5.84 27.67
C MET A 482 18.76 -6.82 28.18
N ARG A 483 20.02 -6.38 28.37
CA ARG A 483 21.09 -7.22 28.93
C ARG A 483 20.77 -7.66 30.36
N ARG A 484 20.32 -6.72 31.20
CA ARG A 484 19.93 -7.01 32.59
C ARG A 484 18.69 -7.91 32.64
N LEU A 485 17.69 -7.63 31.81
CA LEU A 485 16.51 -8.48 31.66
C LEU A 485 16.90 -9.91 31.28
N ALA A 486 17.79 -10.07 30.30
CA ALA A 486 18.24 -11.38 29.84
C ALA A 486 18.95 -12.17 30.95
N LYS A 487 19.80 -11.50 31.74
CA LYS A 487 20.49 -12.09 32.88
C LYS A 487 19.52 -12.59 33.96
N LEU A 488 18.50 -11.80 34.30
CA LEU A 488 17.44 -12.21 35.23
C LEU A 488 16.62 -13.37 34.67
N THR A 489 16.21 -13.29 33.41
CA THR A 489 15.45 -14.35 32.74
C THR A 489 16.23 -15.67 32.71
N ALA A 490 17.51 -15.65 32.34
CA ALA A 490 18.38 -16.83 32.35
C ALA A 490 18.48 -17.45 33.75
N LYS A 491 18.67 -16.63 34.78
CA LYS A 491 18.67 -17.09 36.17
C LYS A 491 17.37 -17.81 36.54
N LEU A 492 16.21 -17.25 36.17
CA LEU A 492 14.91 -17.85 36.46
C LEU A 492 14.67 -19.15 35.67
N LEU A 493 15.15 -19.25 34.43
CA LEU A 493 15.11 -20.50 33.67
C LEU A 493 15.91 -21.60 34.39
N ILE A 494 17.07 -21.27 34.94
CA ILE A 494 17.92 -22.20 35.68
C ILE A 494 17.24 -22.62 36.99
N ASP A 495 16.77 -21.65 37.79
CA ASP A 495 16.18 -21.89 39.11
C ASP A 495 14.91 -22.77 39.03
N TYR A 496 14.14 -22.66 37.94
CA TYR A 496 12.90 -23.42 37.73
C TYR A 496 13.03 -24.56 36.70
N HIS A 497 14.23 -24.86 36.21
CA HIS A 497 14.50 -25.92 35.23
C HIS A 497 13.63 -25.82 33.95
N LEU A 498 13.53 -24.62 33.40
CA LEU A 498 12.72 -24.30 32.23
C LEU A 498 13.56 -24.21 30.94
N GLY A 499 12.95 -24.61 29.82
CA GLY A 499 13.51 -24.39 28.48
C GLY A 499 13.28 -22.97 27.96
N PHE A 500 13.96 -22.58 26.88
CA PHE A 500 13.82 -21.23 26.30
C PHE A 500 12.42 -20.93 25.76
N ASP A 501 11.64 -21.96 25.42
CA ASP A 501 10.24 -21.84 24.99
C ASP A 501 9.30 -21.39 26.14
N ALA A 502 9.75 -21.49 27.39
CA ALA A 502 9.07 -20.94 28.56
C ALA A 502 9.18 -19.41 28.67
N VAL A 503 10.09 -18.78 27.93
CA VAL A 503 10.18 -17.32 27.86
C VAL A 503 9.07 -16.83 26.94
N LYS A 504 8.07 -16.15 27.53
CA LYS A 504 6.87 -15.68 26.85
C LYS A 504 6.77 -14.17 26.87
N GLN A 505 6.14 -13.64 25.85
CA GLN A 505 5.65 -12.26 25.84
C GLN A 505 4.27 -12.21 26.49
N HIS A 506 3.88 -11.08 27.07
CA HIS A 506 2.47 -10.88 27.42
C HIS A 506 1.55 -11.07 26.20
N TYR A 507 2.01 -10.68 25.02
CA TYR A 507 1.33 -10.93 23.75
C TYR A 507 0.89 -12.39 23.57
N ASP A 508 1.69 -13.37 24.01
CA ASP A 508 1.39 -14.80 23.84
C ASP A 508 0.17 -15.26 24.65
N PHE A 509 -0.26 -14.48 25.64
CA PHE A 509 -1.39 -14.78 26.53
C PHE A 509 -2.65 -13.99 26.22
N SER A 510 -2.52 -12.72 25.84
CA SER A 510 -3.67 -11.80 25.70
C SER A 510 -3.73 -11.08 24.36
N GLN A 511 -2.73 -11.27 23.49
CA GLN A 511 -2.53 -10.51 22.24
C GLN A 511 -2.32 -9.00 22.46
N LYS A 512 -2.14 -8.53 23.72
CA LYS A 512 -1.66 -7.17 23.99
C LYS A 512 -0.28 -7.02 23.36
N ASN A 513 -0.05 -5.95 22.59
CA ASN A 513 1.27 -5.62 22.02
C ASN A 513 2.28 -5.29 23.14
N CYS A 514 2.80 -6.30 23.82
CA CYS A 514 3.64 -6.19 25.01
C CYS A 514 4.57 -7.40 25.08
N PRO A 515 5.90 -7.23 25.20
CA PRO A 515 6.65 -5.97 25.40
C PRO A 515 6.72 -5.08 24.14
N GLN A 516 6.07 -3.91 24.18
CA GLN A 516 5.80 -3.09 22.99
C GLN A 516 7.07 -2.61 22.28
N VAL A 517 8.04 -2.09 23.04
CA VAL A 517 9.30 -1.57 22.51
C VAL A 517 10.10 -2.68 21.83
N ILE A 518 10.23 -3.83 22.49
CA ILE A 518 10.98 -4.98 21.94
C ILE A 518 10.30 -5.50 20.65
N ARG A 519 8.97 -5.55 20.61
CA ARG A 519 8.22 -6.02 19.44
C ARG A 519 8.30 -5.04 18.27
N GLU A 520 8.05 -3.77 18.51
CA GLU A 520 8.02 -2.75 17.44
C GLU A 520 9.43 -2.42 16.91
N ALA A 521 10.46 -2.57 17.73
CA ALA A 521 11.85 -2.48 17.28
C ALA A 521 12.38 -3.81 16.68
N ASN A 522 11.56 -4.87 16.61
CA ASN A 522 11.93 -6.21 16.11
C ASN A 522 13.14 -6.84 16.85
N ARG A 523 13.26 -6.61 18.16
CA ARG A 523 14.40 -7.02 19.00
C ARG A 523 14.15 -8.27 19.84
N TRP A 524 13.05 -8.99 19.62
CA TRP A 524 12.74 -10.19 20.40
C TRP A 524 13.77 -11.31 20.18
N GLY A 525 14.21 -11.51 18.92
CA GLY A 525 15.27 -12.48 18.61
C GLY A 525 16.59 -12.14 19.30
N GLU A 526 16.97 -10.85 19.29
CA GLU A 526 18.13 -10.34 20.02
C GLU A 526 18.01 -10.60 21.54
N PHE A 527 16.83 -10.36 22.12
CA PHE A 527 16.60 -10.64 23.53
C PHE A 527 16.76 -12.14 23.87
N ILE A 528 16.21 -13.05 23.06
CA ILE A 528 16.38 -14.49 23.27
C ILE A 528 17.85 -14.92 23.14
N ASP A 529 18.59 -14.36 22.19
CA ASP A 529 20.04 -14.59 22.06
C ASP A 529 20.81 -14.17 23.32
N LEU A 530 20.49 -12.99 23.88
CA LEU A 530 21.07 -12.56 25.16
C LEU A 530 20.73 -13.52 26.31
N VAL A 531 19.49 -14.02 26.38
CA VAL A 531 19.08 -15.00 27.40
C VAL A 531 19.88 -16.29 27.27
N GLN A 532 20.10 -16.75 26.05
CA GLN A 532 20.90 -17.96 25.77
C GLN A 532 22.37 -17.77 26.15
N ILE A 533 22.98 -16.62 25.85
CA ILE A 533 24.35 -16.27 26.26
C ILE A 533 24.47 -16.29 27.79
N GLU A 534 23.55 -15.64 28.49
CA GLU A 534 23.53 -15.59 29.96
C GLU A 534 23.30 -16.98 30.57
N TYR A 535 22.35 -17.75 30.04
CA TYR A 535 22.07 -19.12 30.48
C TYR A 535 23.31 -20.02 30.31
N PHE A 536 23.98 -19.93 29.17
CA PHE A 536 25.19 -20.70 28.91
C PHE A 536 26.29 -20.34 29.89
N ALA A 537 26.56 -19.05 30.09
CA ALA A 537 27.61 -18.60 31.00
C ALA A 537 27.33 -19.01 32.45
N GLN A 538 26.09 -18.82 32.90
CA GLN A 538 25.67 -19.16 34.26
C GLN A 538 25.63 -20.67 34.53
N THR A 539 25.53 -21.53 33.51
CA THR A 539 25.50 -23.00 33.70
C THR A 539 26.81 -23.69 33.36
N GLN A 540 27.53 -23.23 32.33
CA GLN A 540 28.70 -23.89 31.79
C GLN A 540 30.02 -23.20 32.15
N LEU A 541 30.03 -21.92 32.49
CA LEU A 541 31.25 -21.11 32.60
C LEU A 541 31.47 -20.50 34.00
N GLN A 542 30.87 -21.09 35.04
CA GLN A 542 30.97 -20.61 36.43
C GLN A 542 32.41 -20.60 36.98
N ASP A 543 33.27 -21.44 36.42
CA ASP A 543 34.69 -21.61 36.78
C ASP A 543 35.64 -20.91 35.80
N VAL A 544 35.11 -20.05 34.92
CA VAL A 544 35.86 -19.30 33.92
C VAL A 544 35.81 -17.81 34.26
N ALA A 545 36.97 -17.16 34.31
CA ALA A 545 37.07 -15.71 34.50
C ALA A 545 37.27 -15.01 33.16
N PHE A 546 36.50 -13.93 32.93
CA PHE A 546 36.59 -13.07 31.75
C PHE A 546 37.01 -11.66 32.18
N VAL A 547 38.03 -11.10 31.53
CA VAL A 547 38.42 -9.69 31.68
C VAL A 547 38.44 -9.05 30.31
N TRP A 548 37.43 -8.23 30.05
CA TRP A 548 37.25 -7.48 28.81
C TRP A 548 38.06 -6.19 28.82
N LYS A 549 38.58 -5.81 27.65
CA LYS A 549 39.25 -4.53 27.45
C LYS A 549 39.03 -4.04 26.03
N SER A 550 38.49 -2.84 25.90
CA SER A 550 38.38 -2.14 24.63
C SER A 550 39.77 -1.73 24.11
N LEU A 551 39.96 -1.91 22.81
CA LEU A 551 41.10 -1.38 22.06
C LEU A 551 40.71 -0.19 21.17
N SER A 552 39.43 0.20 21.22
CA SER A 552 38.85 1.41 20.61
C SER A 552 38.08 2.20 21.67
N PRO A 553 38.72 2.62 22.78
CA PRO A 553 38.07 3.17 23.97
C PRO A 553 37.34 4.50 23.74
N GLU A 554 37.59 5.15 22.61
CA GLU A 554 36.87 6.35 22.16
C GLU A 554 35.49 6.03 21.58
N ILE A 555 35.23 4.76 21.18
CA ILE A 555 33.96 4.31 20.58
C ILE A 555 33.22 3.36 21.50
N ILE A 556 33.89 2.33 22.03
CA ILE A 556 33.30 1.25 22.83
C ILE A 556 34.05 1.09 24.16
N ASP A 557 33.32 0.92 25.27
CA ASP A 557 33.93 0.75 26.59
C ASP A 557 34.20 -0.74 26.94
N ASP A 558 34.80 -0.97 28.11
CA ASP A 558 35.14 -2.32 28.60
C ASP A 558 33.89 -3.16 28.95
N THR A 559 32.70 -2.58 28.94
CA THR A 559 31.41 -3.29 29.11
C THR A 559 30.77 -3.68 27.79
N GLY A 560 31.41 -3.32 26.66
CA GLY A 560 30.92 -3.53 25.31
C GLY A 560 29.88 -2.50 24.88
N LYS A 561 29.64 -1.44 25.65
CA LYS A 561 28.71 -0.36 25.29
C LYS A 561 29.39 0.58 24.30
N VAL A 562 28.72 0.89 23.18
CA VAL A 562 29.14 2.01 22.33
C VAL A 562 28.81 3.32 23.07
N ILE A 563 29.83 4.12 23.34
CA ILE A 563 29.74 5.39 24.07
C ILE A 563 29.82 6.60 23.14
N SER A 564 30.35 6.43 21.93
CA SER A 564 30.40 7.48 20.90
C SER A 564 30.34 6.86 19.51
N HIS A 565 29.23 7.06 18.80
CA HIS A 565 29.03 6.52 17.46
C HIS A 565 29.60 7.46 16.39
N PRO A 566 30.44 6.99 15.45
CA PRO A 566 31.09 7.85 14.45
C PRO A 566 30.20 8.21 13.24
N ASN A 567 28.96 7.69 13.18
CA ASN A 567 27.99 7.90 12.08
C ASN A 567 28.50 7.46 10.70
N GLN A 568 29.39 6.48 10.69
CA GLN A 568 29.89 5.81 9.50
C GLN A 568 30.36 4.41 9.90
N LYS A 569 30.26 3.45 8.97
CA LYS A 569 30.75 2.08 9.20
C LYS A 569 32.21 2.11 9.66
N THR A 570 32.47 1.61 10.87
CA THR A 570 33.78 1.71 11.52
C THR A 570 34.17 0.39 12.17
N THR A 571 35.43 -0.01 12.06
CA THR A 571 35.94 -1.19 12.78
C THR A 571 36.30 -0.82 14.21
N VAL A 572 35.71 -1.51 15.19
CA VAL A 572 36.14 -1.46 16.59
C VAL A 572 36.90 -2.72 16.95
N SER A 573 37.89 -2.60 17.83
CA SER A 573 38.69 -3.74 18.30
C SER A 573 38.62 -3.85 19.82
N PHE A 574 38.70 -5.08 20.32
CA PHE A 574 38.65 -5.37 21.75
C PHE A 574 39.38 -6.69 22.03
N GLN A 575 39.76 -6.87 23.28
CA GLN A 575 40.39 -8.10 23.75
C GLN A 575 39.65 -8.65 24.97
N VAL A 576 39.76 -9.96 25.15
CA VAL A 576 39.31 -10.65 26.35
C VAL A 576 40.41 -11.55 26.86
N THR A 577 40.72 -11.42 28.14
CA THR A 577 41.58 -12.37 28.86
C THR A 577 40.68 -13.39 29.52
N VAL A 578 40.89 -14.67 29.20
CA VAL A 578 40.11 -15.78 29.73
C VAL A 578 41.00 -16.68 30.56
N THR A 579 40.60 -16.94 31.81
CA THR A 579 41.32 -17.84 32.72
C THR A 579 40.43 -19.01 33.10
N TYR A 580 40.91 -20.23 32.87
CA TYR A 580 40.23 -21.48 33.21
C TYR A 580 41.27 -22.55 33.57
N GLY A 581 41.05 -23.31 34.66
CA GLY A 581 41.92 -24.43 35.03
C GLY A 581 43.39 -24.06 35.28
N GLY A 582 43.67 -22.80 35.66
CA GLY A 582 45.03 -22.27 35.81
C GLY A 582 45.72 -21.85 34.51
N GLU A 583 45.10 -22.10 33.36
CA GLU A 583 45.54 -21.61 32.06
C GLU A 583 44.90 -20.24 31.77
N THR A 584 45.66 -19.32 31.16
CA THR A 584 45.17 -18.01 30.74
C THR A 584 45.45 -17.80 29.25
N ARG A 585 44.42 -17.41 28.50
CA ARG A 585 44.49 -17.09 27.07
C ARG A 585 43.99 -15.68 26.83
N ILE A 586 44.56 -15.01 25.83
CA ILE A 586 44.12 -13.68 25.39
C ILE A 586 43.61 -13.82 23.96
N PHE A 587 42.40 -13.34 23.73
CA PHE A 587 41.77 -13.30 22.43
C PHE A 587 41.55 -11.85 22.02
N VAL A 588 41.74 -11.56 20.73
CA VAL A 588 41.53 -10.23 20.15
C VAL A 588 40.52 -10.38 19.02
N TYR A 589 39.51 -9.53 19.03
CA TYR A 589 38.42 -9.52 18.08
C TYR A 589 38.26 -8.15 17.45
N GLN A 590 37.61 -8.15 16.29
CA GLN A 590 37.17 -6.95 15.60
C GLN A 590 35.70 -7.11 15.22
N SER A 591 34.97 -6.01 15.30
CA SER A 591 33.58 -5.91 14.84
C SER A 591 33.41 -4.70 13.96
N ALA A 592 32.60 -4.82 12.92
CA ALA A 592 32.13 -3.69 12.14
C ALA A 592 30.93 -3.05 12.86
N LEU A 593 31.13 -1.87 13.43
CA LEU A 593 30.04 -0.99 13.86
C LEU A 593 29.38 -0.41 12.61
N LEU A 594 28.11 -0.75 12.40
CA LEU A 594 27.35 -0.31 11.23
C LEU A 594 27.05 1.19 11.30
N ASP A 595 26.75 1.81 10.17
CA ASP A 595 26.30 3.20 10.10
C ASP A 595 24.90 3.36 10.70
N LEU A 596 24.70 4.50 11.40
CA LEU A 596 23.44 4.86 12.05
C LEU A 596 22.40 5.30 11.01
#